data_AF-A0A7D4Q4B8-F1
#
_entry.id   AF-A0A7D4Q4B8-F1
#
_cell.length_a   1.000
_cell.length_b   1.000
_cell.length_c   1.000
_cell.angle_alpha   90.00
_cell.angle_beta   90.00
_cell.angle_gamma   90.00
#
_symmetry.space_group_name_H-M   'P 1'
#
loop_
_entity.id
_entity.type
_entity.pdbx_description
1 polymer ?
#
loop_
_entity_poly.entity_id
_entity_poly.type
_entity_poly.pdbx_seq_one_letter_code
_entity_poly.pdbx_strand_id
1 'polypeptide(L)'
;MEDYKKKLGGLADKLKKDPPKTPIQEVHPVKNVEDPKEAEAQLNVWIPKSLLKKMKGYGIDHDLSLKDINILALQSFLNTNVKTSTEIEH
;
A
#
# COMPACT_ATOMS: atom_id res chain seq x y z
N MET A 1 19.57 49.84 -37.47
CA MET A 1 20.16 48.55 -37.03
C MET A 1 20.60 48.56 -35.57
N GLU A 2 20.76 49.72 -34.92
CA GLU A 2 21.21 49.83 -33.53
C GLU A 2 20.15 49.43 -32.49
N ASP A 3 18.86 49.72 -32.75
CA ASP A 3 17.76 49.35 -31.86
C ASP A 3 17.59 47.84 -31.66
N TYR A 4 17.92 47.04 -32.67
CA TYR A 4 17.81 45.58 -32.59
C TYR A 4 18.87 44.98 -31.66
N LYS A 5 20.12 45.48 -31.75
CA LYS A 5 21.20 45.07 -30.85
C LYS A 5 20.91 45.49 -29.40
N LYS A 6 20.29 46.66 -29.19
CA LYS A 6 19.91 47.14 -27.86
C LYS A 6 18.81 46.28 -27.22
N LYS A 7 17.83 45.81 -28.00
CA LYS A 7 16.78 44.88 -27.53
C LYS A 7 17.32 43.49 -27.20
N LEU A 8 18.28 42.98 -27.99
CA LEU A 8 18.98 41.71 -27.73
C LEU A 8 19.83 41.78 -26.44
N GLY A 9 20.57 42.86 -26.23
CA GLY A 9 21.32 43.08 -25.00
C GLY A 9 20.42 43.15 -23.77
N GLY A 10 19.32 43.90 -23.85
CA GLY A 10 18.35 44.02 -22.76
C GLY A 10 17.62 42.72 -22.40
N LEU A 11 17.42 41.83 -23.39
CA LEU A 11 16.87 40.48 -23.15
C LEU A 11 17.90 39.55 -22.49
N ALA A 12 19.16 39.59 -22.94
CA ALA A 12 20.24 38.80 -22.34
C ALA A 12 20.51 39.21 -20.88
N ASP A 13 20.42 40.51 -20.57
CA ASP A 13 20.56 41.02 -19.21
C ASP A 13 19.38 40.62 -18.31
N LYS A 14 18.15 40.62 -18.82
CA LYS A 14 16.98 40.12 -18.08
C LYS A 14 17.06 38.63 -17.81
N LEU A 15 17.50 37.82 -18.78
CA LEU A 15 17.62 36.37 -18.64
C LEU A 15 18.70 35.96 -17.61
N LYS A 16 19.75 36.79 -17.45
CA LYS A 16 20.81 36.56 -16.46
C LYS A 16 20.45 37.03 -15.05
N LYS A 17 19.59 38.04 -14.93
CA LYS A 17 19.27 38.69 -13.63
C LYS A 17 18.01 38.14 -12.98
N ASP A 18 17.00 37.75 -13.76
CA ASP A 18 15.79 37.16 -13.21
C ASP A 18 15.92 35.63 -13.20
N PRO A 19 15.97 34.98 -12.03
CA PRO A 19 15.86 33.54 -11.96
C PRO A 19 14.49 33.13 -12.55
N PRO A 20 14.42 32.09 -13.38
CA PRO A 20 13.15 31.66 -13.96
C PRO A 20 12.18 31.29 -12.82
N LYS A 21 11.15 32.11 -12.63
CA LYS A 21 9.99 31.76 -11.80
C LYS A 21 9.23 30.68 -12.52
N THR A 22 9.63 29.43 -12.33
CA THR A 22 8.76 28.31 -12.65
C THR A 22 7.52 28.42 -11.75
N PRO A 23 6.31 28.25 -12.29
CA PRO A 23 5.13 28.09 -11.46
C PRO A 23 5.41 26.89 -10.53
N ILE A 24 5.63 27.19 -9.24
CA ILE A 24 5.82 26.15 -8.25
C ILE A 24 4.48 25.43 -8.15
N GLN A 25 4.41 24.21 -8.69
CA GLN A 25 3.19 23.44 -8.64
C GLN A 25 3.04 22.90 -7.22
N GLU A 26 2.20 23.55 -6.42
CA GLU A 26 1.83 23.06 -5.10
C GLU A 26 1.05 21.76 -5.28
N VAL A 27 1.71 20.63 -4.99
CA VAL A 27 1.05 19.32 -4.96
C VAL A 27 0.49 19.10 -3.56
N HIS A 28 -0.83 19.11 -3.45
CA HIS A 28 -1.47 18.63 -2.23
C HIS A 28 -1.47 17.10 -2.24
N PRO A 29 -1.11 16.45 -1.12
CA PRO A 29 -1.28 15.01 -0.99
C PRO A 29 -2.74 14.67 -1.27
N VAL A 30 -2.98 13.77 -2.22
CA VAL A 30 -4.28 13.14 -2.37
C VAL A 30 -4.56 12.44 -1.05
N LYS A 31 -5.56 12.93 -0.32
CA LYS A 31 -6.06 12.21 0.86
C LYS A 31 -6.56 10.88 0.34
N ASN A 32 -5.74 9.85 0.48
CA ASN A 32 -6.21 8.48 0.35
C ASN A 32 -7.33 8.37 1.38
N VAL A 33 -8.57 8.29 0.88
CA VAL A 33 -9.69 7.81 1.67
C VAL A 33 -9.35 6.34 1.89
N GLU A 34 -8.56 6.05 2.91
CA GLU A 34 -8.42 4.69 3.38
C GLU A 34 -9.81 4.31 3.88
N ASP A 35 -10.44 3.36 3.18
CA ASP A 35 -11.57 2.62 3.74
C ASP A 35 -11.21 2.24 5.18
N PRO A 36 -12.15 2.33 6.14
CA PRO A 36 -11.88 1.99 7.53
C PRO A 36 -11.46 0.53 7.59
N LYS A 37 -10.14 0.28 7.55
CA LYS A 37 -9.56 -1.02 7.78
C LYS A 37 -10.07 -1.46 9.15
N GLU A 38 -10.70 -2.64 9.19
CA GLU A 38 -11.08 -3.24 10.47
C GLU A 38 -9.88 -3.24 11.40
N ALA A 39 -10.12 -2.97 12.69
CA ALA A 39 -9.05 -2.88 13.66
C ALA A 39 -8.28 -4.21 13.71
N GLU A 40 -7.06 -4.21 13.17
CA GLU A 40 -6.23 -5.40 13.14
C GLU A 40 -5.67 -5.70 14.53
N ALA A 41 -5.78 -6.94 14.98
CA ALA A 41 -5.16 -7.43 16.21
C ALA A 41 -3.94 -8.31 15.89
N GLN A 42 -2.88 -8.21 16.70
CA GLN A 42 -1.71 -9.09 16.56
C GLN A 42 -1.96 -10.44 17.24
N LEU A 43 -1.74 -11.52 16.49
CA LEU A 43 -1.80 -12.89 17.00
C LEU A 43 -0.39 -13.50 17.02
N ASN A 44 0.14 -13.77 18.22
CA ASN A 44 1.43 -14.42 18.40
C ASN A 44 1.21 -15.90 18.79
N VAL A 45 1.72 -16.83 17.98
CA VAL A 45 1.50 -18.28 18.19
C VAL A 45 2.81 -19.04 18.10
N TRP A 46 2.99 -19.98 19.02
CA TRP A 46 4.07 -20.96 18.97
C TRP A 46 3.62 -22.18 18.19
N ILE A 47 4.25 -22.43 17.03
CA ILE A 47 3.95 -23.58 16.17
C ILE A 47 5.19 -24.41 15.86
N PRO A 48 5.04 -25.71 15.56
CA PRO A 48 6.15 -26.53 15.11
C PRO A 48 6.81 -25.96 13.85
N LYS A 49 8.15 -25.98 13.80
CA LYS A 49 8.93 -25.49 12.65
C LYS A 49 8.56 -26.22 11.34
N SER A 50 8.18 -27.48 11.43
CA SER A 50 7.71 -28.28 10.30
C SER A 50 6.42 -27.72 9.70
N LEU A 51 5.48 -27.28 10.54
CA LEU A 51 4.22 -26.68 10.10
C LEU A 51 4.44 -25.33 9.41
N LEU A 52 5.30 -24.48 9.99
CA LEU A 52 5.66 -23.20 9.38
C LEU A 52 6.26 -23.36 7.98
N LYS A 53 7.11 -24.37 7.77
CA LYS A 53 7.68 -24.68 6.45
C LYS A 53 6.60 -25.05 5.43
N LYS A 54 5.64 -25.89 5.83
CA LYS A 54 4.52 -26.30 4.97
C LYS A 54 3.63 -25.11 4.60
N MET A 55 3.28 -24.27 5.57
CA MET A 55 2.51 -23.04 5.33
C MET A 55 3.22 -22.11 4.34
N LYS A 56 4.53 -21.92 4.48
CA LYS A 56 5.31 -21.10 3.55
C LYS A 56 5.32 -21.68 2.13
N GLY A 57 5.52 -22.99 2.00
CA GLY A 57 5.45 -23.66 0.69
C GLY A 57 4.09 -23.46 0.03
N TYR A 58 3.01 -23.74 0.77
CA TYR A 58 1.64 -23.53 0.28
C TYR A 58 1.36 -22.09 -0.13
N GLY A 59 1.85 -21.11 0.65
CA GLY A 59 1.70 -19.70 0.32
C GLY A 59 2.43 -19.28 -0.96
N ILE A 60 3.59 -19.87 -1.24
CA ILE A 60 4.29 -19.65 -2.51
C ILE A 60 3.50 -20.25 -3.68
N ASP A 61 2.97 -21.45 -3.52
CA ASP A 61 2.26 -22.16 -4.60
C ASP A 61 0.92 -21.48 -4.98
N HIS A 62 0.27 -20.80 -4.02
CA HIS A 62 -1.06 -20.23 -4.19
C HIS A 62 -1.08 -18.69 -4.17
N ASP A 63 0.09 -18.05 -4.12
CA ASP A 63 0.26 -16.59 -4.02
C ASP A 63 -0.51 -15.98 -2.82
N LEU A 64 -0.41 -16.64 -1.66
CA LEU A 64 -1.08 -16.25 -0.42
C LEU A 64 -0.06 -15.89 0.66
N SER A 65 -0.37 -14.84 1.44
CA SER A 65 0.45 -14.51 2.61
C SER A 65 0.18 -15.47 3.77
N LEU A 66 1.12 -15.56 4.71
CA LEU A 66 0.90 -16.33 5.94
C LEU A 66 -0.27 -15.79 6.77
N LYS A 67 -0.57 -14.49 6.67
CA LYS A 67 -1.73 -13.87 7.32
C LYS A 67 -3.02 -14.40 6.71
N ASP A 68 -3.12 -14.43 5.38
CA ASP A 68 -4.31 -14.90 4.66
C ASP A 68 -4.59 -16.37 4.95
N ILE A 69 -3.53 -17.20 4.92
CA ILE A 69 -3.64 -18.63 5.25
C ILE A 69 -4.15 -18.83 6.68
N ASN A 70 -3.63 -18.05 7.64
CA ASN A 70 -4.11 -18.12 9.02
C ASN A 70 -5.57 -17.68 9.15
N ILE A 71 -5.96 -16.59 8.50
CA ILE A 71 -7.35 -16.11 8.53
C ILE A 71 -8.29 -17.16 7.95
N LEU A 72 -7.97 -17.72 6.77
CA LEU A 72 -8.77 -18.76 6.13
C LEU A 72 -8.89 -20.01 7.00
N ALA A 73 -7.80 -20.45 7.61
CA ALA A 73 -7.81 -21.61 8.51
C ALA A 73 -8.68 -21.37 9.75
N LEU A 74 -8.55 -20.20 10.38
CA LEU A 74 -9.33 -19.83 11.56
C LEU A 74 -10.81 -19.68 11.23
N GLN A 75 -11.16 -19.02 10.13
CA GLN A 75 -12.54 -18.90 9.65
C GLN A 75 -13.14 -20.27 9.35
N SER A 76 -12.41 -21.12 8.63
CA SER A 76 -12.85 -22.48 8.31
C SER A 76 -13.06 -23.32 9.57
N PHE A 77 -12.15 -23.23 10.54
CA PHE A 77 -12.27 -23.92 11.83
C PHE A 77 -13.51 -23.46 12.60
N LEU A 78 -13.72 -22.15 12.74
CA LEU A 78 -14.90 -21.62 13.44
C LEU A 78 -16.20 -22.00 12.73
N ASN A 79 -16.26 -21.83 11.41
CA ASN A 79 -17.45 -22.17 10.63
C ASN A 79 -17.79 -23.66 10.68
N THR A 80 -16.78 -24.54 10.70
CA THR A 80 -16.99 -25.99 10.83
C THR A 80 -17.59 -26.32 12.19
N ASN A 81 -17.02 -25.79 13.28
CA ASN A 81 -17.50 -26.08 14.63
C ASN A 81 -18.88 -25.48 14.93
N VAL A 82 -19.23 -24.34 14.32
CA VAL A 82 -20.58 -23.76 14.43
C VAL A 82 -21.63 -24.66 13.76
N LYS A 83 -21.30 -25.28 12.62
CA LYS A 83 -22.19 -26.25 11.95
C LYS A 83 -22.36 -27.52 12.77
N THR A 84 -21.29 -28.07 13.33
CA THR A 84 -21.39 -29.28 14.17
C THR A 84 -22.22 -29.04 15.43
N SER A 85 -22.24 -27.82 15.97
CA SER A 85 -23.03 -27.50 17.16
C SER A 85 -24.52 -27.39 16.87
N THR A 86 -24.91 -27.04 15.64
CA THR A 86 -26.31 -26.93 15.22
C THR A 86 -26.91 -28.27 14.75
N GLU A 87 -26.07 -29.22 14.33
CA GLU A 87 -26.50 -30.58 13.95
C GLU A 87 -26.70 -31.52 15.15
N ILE A 88 -26.19 -31.17 16.34
CA ILE A 88 -26.35 -31.98 17.57
C ILE A 88 -27.63 -31.63 18.34
N GLU A 89 -28.28 -30.50 18.04
CA GLU A 89 -29.51 -30.05 18.71
C GLU A 89 -30.83 -30.50 18.03
N HIS A 90 -30.78 -31.42 17.06
CA HIS A 90 -31.97 -31.95 16.38
C HIS A 90 -32.17 -33.45 16.52
#